data_AF-A0A0D9XZN3-F1
#
_entry.id   AF-A0A0D9XZN3-F1
#
_cell.length_a   1.000
_cell.length_b   1.000
_cell.length_c   1.000
_cell.angle_alpha   90.00
_cell.angle_beta   90.00
_cell.angle_gamma   90.00
#
_symmetry.space_group_name_H-M   'P 1'
#
loop_
_entity.id
_entity.type
_entity.pdbx_description
1 polymer ?
#
loop_
_entity_poly.entity_id
_entity_poly.type
_entity_poly.pdbx_seq_one_letter_code
_entity_poly.pdbx_strand_id
1 'polypeptide(L)'
;MSVELILWLFSFASIMLICLSDLEFDYINPYDSSSRINSVVLIEYSLQAALCASFLLTLHWFPFLVMAPVAYYHGKLYMDRKHLVDVTEIFRQLNWEKKYRMIKLAFYFTLFIITIYSKIGLELNSRHNRSLKFKLQLQKIGI
;
A
#
# COMPACT_ATOMS: atom_id res chain seq x y z
N MET A 1 -2.23 -2.20 -12.80
CA MET A 1 -1.02 -2.55 -12.02
C MET A 1 -0.96 -1.86 -10.65
N SER A 2 -0.76 -0.53 -10.54
CA SER A 2 -0.61 0.12 -9.22
C SER A 2 -1.82 0.01 -8.27
N VAL A 3 -3.05 0.07 -8.79
CA VAL A 3 -4.29 -0.05 -7.98
C VAL A 3 -4.44 -1.46 -7.41
N GLU A 4 -4.16 -2.49 -8.21
CA GLU A 4 -4.19 -3.89 -7.77
C GLU A 4 -3.25 -4.12 -6.59
N LEU A 5 -2.03 -3.58 -6.64
CA LEU A 5 -1.05 -3.69 -5.56
C LEU A 5 -1.57 -3.05 -4.25
N ILE A 6 -2.28 -1.93 -4.34
CA ILE A 6 -2.89 -1.27 -3.17
C ILE A 6 -4.02 -2.13 -2.60
N LEU A 7 -4.83 -2.76 -3.44
CA LEU A 7 -5.89 -3.68 -2.98
C LEU A 7 -5.31 -4.92 -2.27
N TRP A 8 -4.23 -5.49 -2.81
CA TRP A 8 -3.51 -6.57 -2.14
C TRP A 8 -2.96 -6.14 -0.77
N LEU A 9 -2.33 -4.95 -0.67
CA LEU A 9 -1.87 -4.41 0.60
C LEU A 9 -3.00 -4.20 1.61
N PHE A 10 -4.16 -3.72 1.15
CA PHE A 10 -5.34 -3.55 2.00
C PHE A 10 -5.81 -4.89 2.56
N SER A 11 -5.92 -5.92 1.71
CA SER A 11 -6.32 -7.27 2.12
C SER A 11 -5.38 -7.85 3.18
N PHE A 12 -4.07 -7.80 2.95
CA PHE A 12 -3.09 -8.33 3.90
C PHE A 12 -3.08 -7.55 5.22
N ALA A 13 -3.20 -6.22 5.19
CA ALA A 13 -3.31 -5.40 6.39
C ALA A 13 -4.57 -5.74 7.21
N SER A 14 -5.71 -5.96 6.55
CA SER A 14 -6.95 -6.40 7.19
C SER A 14 -6.83 -7.78 7.82
N ILE A 15 -6.20 -8.75 7.14
CA ILE A 15 -5.96 -10.09 7.70
C ILE A 15 -5.14 -10.02 8.99
N MET A 16 -4.10 -9.18 9.04
CA MET A 16 -3.32 -9.00 10.27
C MET A 16 -4.15 -8.37 11.39
N LEU A 17 -4.99 -7.37 11.09
CA LEU A 17 -5.89 -6.78 12.08
C LEU A 17 -6.88 -7.80 12.65
N ILE A 18 -7.41 -8.69 11.80
CA ILE A 18 -8.27 -9.80 12.25
C ILE A 18 -7.47 -10.74 13.16
N CYS A 19 -6.24 -11.12 12.79
CA CYS A 19 -5.40 -11.99 13.64
C CYS A 19 -5.09 -11.36 15.02
N LEU A 20 -4.88 -10.05 15.09
CA LEU A 20 -4.73 -9.33 16.36
C LEU A 20 -6.04 -9.27 17.15
N SER A 21 -7.17 -9.09 16.47
CA SER A 21 -8.49 -9.07 17.13
C SER A 21 -8.88 -10.46 17.65
N ASP A 22 -8.62 -11.52 16.88
CA ASP A 22 -8.86 -12.90 17.31
C ASP A 22 -8.01 -13.24 18.55
N LEU A 23 -6.79 -12.71 18.61
CA LEU A 23 -5.92 -12.84 19.77
C LEU A 23 -6.43 -12.05 20.98
N GLU A 24 -7.01 -10.87 20.79
CA GLU A 24 -7.61 -10.04 21.85
C GLU A 24 -8.79 -10.73 22.54
N PHE A 25 -9.60 -11.48 21.78
CA PHE A 25 -10.77 -12.21 22.27
C PHE A 25 -10.48 -13.67 22.63
N ASP A 26 -9.20 -14.06 22.69
CA ASP A 26 -8.74 -15.41 23.05
C ASP A 26 -9.27 -16.52 22.12
N TYR A 27 -9.55 -16.18 20.85
CA TYR A 27 -9.99 -17.14 19.83
C TYR A 27 -8.83 -17.93 19.21
N ILE A 28 -7.60 -17.42 19.30
CA ILE A 28 -6.39 -18.04 18.72
C ILE A 28 -5.20 -17.94 19.67
N ASN A 29 -4.34 -18.96 19.67
CA ASN A 29 -3.12 -18.98 20.45
C ASN A 29 -2.15 -17.87 20.00
N PRO A 30 -1.47 -17.15 20.93
CA PRO A 30 -0.43 -16.18 20.59
C PRO A 30 0.68 -16.74 19.69
N TYR A 31 1.01 -18.02 19.81
CA TYR A 31 2.01 -18.67 18.94
C TYR A 31 1.55 -18.70 17.48
N ASP A 32 0.32 -19.15 17.24
CA ASP A 32 -0.25 -19.25 15.90
C ASP A 32 -0.47 -17.85 15.30
N SER A 33 -0.94 -16.89 16.11
CA SER A 33 -1.12 -15.50 15.67
C SER A 33 0.22 -14.86 15.28
N SER A 34 1.26 -15.00 16.10
CA SER A 34 2.60 -14.46 15.81
C SER A 34 3.22 -15.07 14.55
N SER A 35 3.08 -16.38 14.35
CA SER A 35 3.57 -17.07 13.14
C SER A 35 2.88 -16.57 11.87
N ARG A 36 1.54 -16.38 11.92
CA ARG A 36 0.76 -15.82 10.81
C ARG A 36 1.16 -14.38 10.51
N ILE A 37 1.28 -13.54 11.54
CA ILE A 37 1.70 -12.14 11.38
C ILE A 37 3.10 -12.06 10.76
N ASN A 38 4.06 -12.86 11.23
CA ASN A 38 5.43 -12.89 10.72
C ASN A 38 5.52 -13.37 9.26
N SER A 39 4.63 -14.28 8.84
CA SER A 39 4.58 -14.73 7.45
C SER A 39 4.00 -13.66 6.53
N VAL A 40 2.93 -12.99 6.97
CA VAL A 40 2.24 -11.98 6.15
C VAL A 40 3.00 -10.66 6.11
N VAL A 41 3.74 -10.28 7.17
CA VAL A 41 4.50 -9.01 7.22
C VAL A 41 5.57 -8.94 6.14
N LEU A 42 6.21 -10.07 5.82
CA LEU A 42 7.20 -10.15 4.75
C LEU A 42 6.59 -9.91 3.37
N ILE A 43 5.40 -10.49 3.14
CA ILE A 43 4.65 -10.30 1.90
C ILE A 43 4.21 -8.83 1.78
N GLU A 44 3.73 -8.23 2.87
CA GLU A 44 3.34 -6.82 2.91
C GLU A 44 4.52 -5.89 2.55
N TYR A 45 5.70 -6.11 3.15
CA TYR A 45 6.88 -5.28 2.89
C TYR A 45 7.35 -5.41 1.44
N SER A 46 7.31 -6.62 0.89
CA SER A 46 7.65 -6.89 -0.50
C SER A 46 6.69 -6.18 -1.46
N LEU A 47 5.38 -6.24 -1.19
CA LEU A 47 4.36 -5.53 -1.98
C LEU A 47 4.50 -4.02 -1.88
N GLN A 48 4.83 -3.50 -0.71
CA GLN A 48 5.05 -2.08 -0.52
C GLN A 48 6.29 -1.57 -1.26
N ALA A 49 7.38 -2.35 -1.25
CA ALA A 49 8.57 -2.06 -2.04
C ALA A 49 8.26 -2.11 -3.54
N ALA A 50 7.49 -3.10 -4.01
CA ALA A 50 7.06 -3.20 -5.39
C ALA A 50 6.16 -2.02 -5.82
N LEU A 51 5.28 -1.55 -4.92
CA LEU A 51 4.45 -0.37 -5.16
C LEU A 51 5.31 0.90 -5.26
N CYS A 52 6.29 1.07 -4.37
CA CYS A 52 7.24 2.18 -4.40
C CYS A 52 8.05 2.18 -5.71
N ALA A 53 8.58 1.03 -6.12
CA ALA A 53 9.28 0.87 -7.40
C ALA A 53 8.38 1.15 -8.60
N SER A 54 7.10 0.74 -8.54
CA SER A 54 6.13 1.05 -9.60
C SER A 54 5.86 2.55 -9.74
N PHE A 55 5.85 3.32 -8.65
CA PHE A 55 5.74 4.78 -8.70
C PHE A 55 6.99 5.44 -9.28
N LEU A 56 8.18 4.90 -8.99
CA LEU A 56 9.42 5.34 -9.60
C LEU A 56 9.44 5.11 -11.12
N LEU A 57 9.05 3.92 -11.57
CA LEU A 57 9.00 3.56 -12.99
C LEU A 57 7.96 4.37 -13.78
N THR A 58 6.86 4.74 -13.14
CA THR A 58 5.82 5.56 -13.76
C THR A 58 6.08 7.07 -13.63
N LEU A 59 7.22 7.47 -13.05
CA LEU A 59 7.64 8.87 -12.83
C LEU A 59 6.61 9.71 -12.07
N HIS A 60 5.83 9.09 -11.17
CA HIS A 60 4.93 9.81 -10.27
C HIS A 60 5.68 10.21 -8.99
N TRP A 61 6.34 11.36 -9.05
CA TRP A 61 7.24 11.84 -8.00
C TRP A 61 6.57 12.08 -6.64
N PHE A 62 5.35 12.62 -6.63
CA PHE A 62 4.65 12.92 -5.38
C PHE A 62 4.32 11.67 -4.54
N PRO A 63 3.58 10.66 -5.04
CA PRO A 63 3.33 9.44 -4.27
C PRO A 63 4.61 8.65 -3.98
N PHE A 64 5.63 8.72 -4.85
CA PHE A 64 6.94 8.13 -4.58
C PHE A 64 7.61 8.78 -3.36
N LEU A 65 7.66 10.11 -3.27
CA LEU A 65 8.28 10.83 -2.14
C LEU A 65 7.60 10.52 -0.81
N VAL A 66 6.28 10.31 -0.82
CA VAL A 66 5.53 9.93 0.38
C VAL A 66 5.79 8.47 0.77
N MET A 67 5.94 7.57 -0.21
CA MET A 67 6.18 6.14 0.02
C MET A 67 7.63 5.78 0.34
N ALA A 68 8.59 6.53 -0.18
CA ALA A 68 10.02 6.30 0.00
C ALA A 68 10.47 6.23 1.47
N PRO A 69 10.11 7.17 2.37
CA PRO A 69 10.52 7.10 3.77
C PRO A 69 9.91 5.89 4.49
N VAL A 70 8.67 5.50 4.15
CA VAL A 70 8.01 4.33 4.74
C VAL A 70 8.67 3.03 4.27
N ALA A 71 8.99 2.93 2.98
CA ALA A 71 9.70 1.79 2.42
C ALA A 71 11.11 1.65 3.01
N TYR A 72 11.83 2.77 3.19
CA TYR A 72 13.13 2.78 3.85
C TYR A 72 13.03 2.33 5.31
N TYR A 73 12.04 2.81 6.05
CA TYR A 73 11.80 2.39 7.43
C TYR A 73 11.54 0.88 7.54
N HIS A 74 10.70 0.32 6.68
CA HIS A 74 10.46 -1.12 6.64
C HIS A 74 11.71 -1.92 6.24
N GLY A 75 12.51 -1.41 5.29
CA GLY A 75 13.80 -2.01 4.94
C GLY A 75 14.76 -2.05 6.13
N LYS A 76 14.86 -0.96 6.89
CA LYS A 76 15.67 -0.92 8.12
C LYS A 76 15.18 -1.91 9.17
N LEU A 77 13.86 -2.00 9.38
CA LEU A 77 13.27 -2.93 10.33
C LEU A 77 13.49 -4.39 9.94
N TYR A 78 13.48 -4.67 8.63
CA TYR A 78 13.82 -5.99 8.09
C TYR A 78 15.29 -6.35 8.39
N MET A 79 16.23 -5.43 8.12
CA MET A 79 17.66 -5.63 8.41
C MET A 79 17.93 -5.85 9.91
N ASP A 80 17.27 -5.09 10.78
CA ASP A 80 17.40 -5.20 12.23
C ASP A 80 16.68 -6.45 12.81
N ARG A 81 16.00 -7.25 11.97
CA ARG A 81 15.13 -8.38 12.36
C ARG A 81 14.03 -8.05 13.38
N LYS A 82 13.74 -6.76 13.57
CA LYS A 82 12.69 -6.25 14.46
C LYS A 82 11.28 -6.30 13.85
N HIS A 83 11.14 -6.93 12.67
CA HIS A 83 9.85 -7.17 12.03
C HIS A 83 9.13 -8.40 12.60
N LEU A 84 9.83 -9.22 13.38
CA LEU A 84 9.27 -10.42 14.01
C LEU A 84 8.55 -10.04 15.30
N VAL A 85 7.31 -10.50 15.41
CA VAL A 85 6.53 -10.38 16.63
C VAL A 85 6.89 -11.51 17.58
N ASP A 86 7.28 -11.15 18.81
CA ASP A 86 7.54 -12.10 19.89
C ASP A 86 6.22 -12.51 20.56
N VAL A 87 6.02 -13.82 20.70
CA VAL A 87 4.85 -14.46 21.32
C VAL A 87 4.67 -13.99 22.77
N THR A 88 5.77 -13.69 23.48
CA THR A 88 5.73 -13.28 24.88
C THR A 88 5.35 -11.81 25.07
N GLU A 89 5.61 -10.97 24.07
CA GLU A 89 5.32 -9.54 24.15
C GLU A 89 4.06 -9.11 23.38
N ILE A 90 3.49 -10.00 22.55
CA ILE A 90 2.37 -9.66 21.65
C ILE A 90 1.16 -9.09 22.39
N PHE A 91 0.82 -9.61 23.57
CA PHE A 91 -0.28 -9.08 24.38
C PHE A 91 0.02 -7.71 24.98
N ARG A 92 1.28 -7.48 25.40
CA ARG A 92 1.71 -6.19 25.95
C ARG A 92 1.68 -5.09 24.89
N GLN A 93 2.07 -5.43 23.67
CA GLN A 93 2.14 -4.49 22.54
C GLN A 93 0.85 -4.45 21.71
N LEU A 94 -0.16 -5.28 22.02
CA LEU A 94 -1.35 -5.51 21.19
C LEU A 94 -2.07 -4.22 20.79
N ASN A 95 -2.36 -3.37 21.78
CA ASN A 95 -3.05 -2.09 21.56
C ASN A 95 -2.24 -1.15 20.67
N TRP A 96 -0.92 -1.14 20.83
CA TRP A 96 -0.03 -0.32 20.03
C TRP A 96 0.06 -0.82 18.58
N GLU A 97 0.26 -2.12 18.40
CA GLU A 97 0.30 -2.78 17.09
C GLU A 97 -1.00 -2.62 16.30
N LYS A 98 -2.16 -2.78 16.97
CA LYS A 98 -3.48 -2.56 16.36
C LYS A 98 -3.64 -1.11 15.90
N LYS A 99 -3.27 -0.14 16.75
CA LYS A 99 -3.34 1.29 16.40
C LYS A 99 -2.40 1.63 15.24
N TYR A 100 -1.17 1.14 15.26
CA TYR A 100 -0.20 1.32 14.18
C TYR A 100 -0.73 0.77 12.84
N ARG A 101 -1.30 -0.44 12.86
CA ARG A 101 -1.87 -1.09 11.66
C ARG A 101 -3.13 -0.38 11.15
N MET A 102 -3.97 0.16 12.04
CA MET A 102 -5.12 0.99 11.67
C MET A 102 -4.70 2.29 10.98
N ILE A 103 -3.67 2.97 11.49
CA ILE A 103 -3.12 4.18 10.85
C ILE A 103 -2.55 3.84 9.48
N LYS A 104 -1.83 2.71 9.37
CA LYS A 104 -1.29 2.23 8.09
C LYS A 104 -2.39 1.93 7.07
N LEU A 105 -3.50 1.32 7.50
CA LEU A 105 -4.66 1.07 6.66
C LEU A 105 -5.28 2.37 6.13
N ALA A 106 -5.44 3.37 7.00
CA ALA A 106 -5.93 4.70 6.61
C ALA A 106 -5.00 5.36 5.58
N PHE A 107 -3.69 5.24 5.76
CA PHE A 107 -2.69 5.73 4.81
C PHE A 107 -2.80 5.05 3.43
N TYR A 108 -2.94 3.71 3.39
CA TYR A 108 -3.17 2.98 2.14
C TYR A 108 -4.48 3.40 1.45
N PHE A 109 -5.52 3.68 2.23
CA PHE A 109 -6.79 4.18 1.71
C PHE A 109 -6.67 5.59 1.11
N THR A 110 -5.94 6.51 1.75
CA THR A 110 -5.64 7.83 1.18
C THR A 110 -4.86 7.71 -0.12
N LEU A 111 -3.85 6.83 -0.18
CA LEU A 111 -3.09 6.57 -1.40
C LEU A 111 -3.93 5.97 -2.52
N PHE A 112 -4.89 5.10 -2.18
CA PHE A 112 -5.86 4.55 -3.13
C PHE A 112 -6.66 5.67 -3.81
N ILE A 113 -7.22 6.58 -3.02
CA ILE A 113 -7.98 7.73 -3.52
C ILE A 113 -7.12 8.60 -4.44
N ILE A 114 -5.91 8.98 -4.00
CA ILE A 114 -4.98 9.81 -4.78
C ILE A 114 -4.64 9.13 -6.13
N THR A 115 -4.39 7.81 -6.10
CA THR A 115 -4.04 7.04 -7.31
C THR A 115 -5.19 7.00 -8.30
N ILE A 116 -6.43 6.86 -7.83
CA ILE A 116 -7.62 6.88 -8.70
C ILE A 116 -7.79 8.26 -9.35
N TYR A 117 -7.78 9.33 -8.57
CA TYR A 117 -7.93 10.69 -9.10
C TYR A 117 -6.84 11.02 -10.14
N SER A 118 -5.59 10.64 -9.86
CA SER A 118 -4.47 10.86 -10.78
C SER A 118 -4.68 10.13 -12.11
N LYS A 119 -5.15 8.88 -12.08
CA LYS A 119 -5.44 8.11 -13.30
C LYS A 119 -6.58 8.71 -14.11
N ILE A 120 -7.68 9.09 -13.47
CA ILE A 120 -8.84 9.68 -14.14
C ILE A 120 -8.44 11.02 -14.78
N GLY A 121 -7.70 11.86 -14.06
CA GLY A 121 -7.20 13.14 -14.59
C GLY A 121 -6.31 12.97 -15.82
N LEU A 122 -5.38 12.01 -15.78
CA LEU A 122 -4.52 11.68 -16.93
C LEU A 122 -5.32 11.15 -18.13
N GLU A 123 -6.30 10.28 -17.89
CA GLU A 123 -7.16 9.73 -18.95
C GLU A 123 -8.00 10.83 -19.62
N LEU A 124 -8.59 11.73 -18.83
CA LEU A 124 -9.36 12.88 -19.36
C LEU A 124 -8.48 13.81 -20.19
N ASN A 125 -7.28 14.14 -19.70
CA ASN A 125 -6.33 14.97 -20.43
C ASN A 125 -5.87 14.31 -21.74
N SER A 126 -5.62 13.00 -21.73
CA SER A 126 -5.28 12.21 -22.93
C SER A 126 -6.41 12.20 -23.96
N ARG A 127 -7.67 12.08 -23.53
CA ARG A 127 -8.84 12.15 -24.41
C ARG A 127 -9.02 13.54 -25.01
N HIS A 128 -8.86 14.58 -24.20
CA HIS A 128 -8.92 15.96 -24.67
C HIS A 128 -7.86 16.25 -25.74
N ASN A 129 -6.60 15.85 -25.49
CA ASN A 129 -5.50 16.07 -26.42
C ASN A 129 -5.67 15.29 -27.75
N ARG A 130 -6.20 14.06 -27.70
CA ARG A 130 -6.56 13.31 -28.93
C ARG A 130 -7.66 14.01 -29.73
N SER A 131 -8.68 14.54 -29.07
CA SER A 131 -9.76 15.29 -29.74
C SER A 131 -9.23 16.55 -30.42
N LEU A 132 -8.38 17.33 -29.73
CA LEU A 132 -7.70 18.51 -30.30
C LEU A 132 -6.85 18.14 -31.51
N LYS A 133 -6.05 17.07 -31.40
CA LYS A 133 -5.19 16.61 -32.51
C LYS A 133 -6.03 16.21 -33.73
N PHE A 134 -7.19 15.59 -33.53
CA PHE A 134 -8.11 15.24 -34.62
C PHE A 134 -8.72 16.48 -35.29
N LYS A 135 -9.18 17.47 -34.51
CA LYS A 135 -9.69 18.75 -35.04
C LYS A 135 -8.64 19.51 -35.85
N LEU A 136 -7.39 19.55 -35.37
CA LEU A 136 -6.27 20.18 -36.08
C LEU A 136 -5.90 19.45 -37.38
N GLN A 137 -6.08 18.13 -37.45
CA GLN A 137 -5.87 17.37 -38.69
C GLN A 137 -6.98 17.66 -39.71
N LEU A 138 -8.24 17.73 -39.30
CA LEU A 138 -9.36 18.10 -40.18
C LEU A 138 -9.16 19.51 -40.78
N GLN A 139 -8.78 20.49 -39.96
CA GLN A 139 -8.51 21.85 -40.42
C GLN A 139 -7.34 21.91 -41.43
N LYS A 140 -6.34 21.03 -41.33
CA LYS A 140 -5.23 20.93 -42.31
C LYS A 140 -5.64 20.31 -43.64
N ILE A 141 -6.71 19.51 -43.66
CA ILE A 141 -7.22 18.84 -44.86
C ILE A 141 -8.23 19.73 -45.62
N GLY A 142 -8.57 20.90 -45.08
CA GLY A 142 -9.43 21.89 -45.74
C GLY A 142 -10.93 21.56 -45.66
N ILE A 143 -11.32 20.74 -44.67
CA ILE A 143 -12.73 20.46 -44.31
C ILE A 143 -13.09 21.28 -43.08
#